data_AF-A0A0C5GMN6-F1
#
_entry.id   AF-A0A0C5GMN6-F1
#
_cell.length_a   1.000
_cell.length_b   1.000
_cell.length_c   1.000
_cell.angle_alpha   90.00
_cell.angle_beta   90.00
_cell.angle_gamma   90.00
#
_symmetry.space_group_name_H-M   'P 1'
#
loop_
_entity.id
_entity.type
_entity.pdbx_description
1 polymer ?
#
loop_
_entity_poly.entity_id
_entity_poly.type
_entity_poly.pdbx_seq_one_letter_code
_entity_poly.pdbx_strand_id
1 'polypeptide(L)'
;MAPAEITREGILQAIAEHDRLGRETFLDTYGFRAAASYLLVHEGREYDSKAIAGVAHLYDFGEPLKPSQFSGGLKHAVAWLRREGFTVVEPPKTFLRRVGDVRPARRAGGRAVHRPALLLWAIGQAVAGAPRMQPWSTTRDGLAPLLEKYAKIEDGKEGAMYPFWALVNDDLWTVDPVQDLTLTSRGRRPTLDSLNRVDRSGGLLEDDYELLRLQPQVAAAAAAGLILRYFYPLPTGLLEDFGLHDLLAGRWADALRPQLGESFKDRDAIWRTYGGQKMAGIGCLADGILSVFSDDKGPYADGRLPDTDWIAYVGDGLSGDQRITDGNELMAEYQTAGRPLRYWHKPFQKQFSFETWAVIVQRRLRWGVGANGQWRREFLWILAPVPSPERESWTQDVLEALEADTAELYDDTVSYRPGDLDPEARDTTETDEDAYKRLAKAAEANSKRREQNKKPSLVDRFIRDPSARAAVIRRSGGNCESPQCAGHPKERTTAGEPILQVDHVQDLAKGGADLPSNMIALCPNCHALKTYGANRDKLRRVLAATARRLHAEALG
;
A
#
# COMPACT_ATOMS: atom_id res chain seq x y z
N MET A 1 17.29 26.53 -14.66
CA MET A 1 18.24 26.04 -15.68
C MET A 1 18.67 24.64 -15.30
N ALA A 2 18.74 23.70 -16.25
CA ALA A 2 19.39 22.42 -15.99
C ALA A 2 20.89 22.67 -15.75
N PRO A 3 21.56 21.96 -14.83
CA PRO A 3 22.99 22.17 -14.59
C PRO A 3 23.81 21.87 -15.85
N ALA A 4 24.95 22.55 -15.99
CA ALA A 4 25.90 22.27 -17.05
C ALA A 4 26.49 20.86 -16.88
N GLU A 5 26.76 20.19 -17.99
CA GLU A 5 27.15 18.78 -17.98
C GLU A 5 28.63 18.62 -17.62
N ILE A 6 28.93 17.70 -16.70
CA ILE A 6 30.29 17.44 -16.18
C ILE A 6 31.17 16.69 -17.20
N THR A 7 32.49 16.85 -17.07
CA THR A 7 33.50 16.26 -17.95
C THR A 7 34.19 15.05 -17.31
N ARG A 8 34.80 14.21 -18.14
CA ARG A 8 35.65 13.11 -17.66
C ARG A 8 36.77 13.57 -16.72
N GLU A 9 37.37 14.74 -16.96
CA GLU A 9 38.46 15.27 -16.14
C GLU A 9 37.96 15.67 -14.75
N GLY A 10 36.85 16.42 -14.67
CA GLY A 10 36.22 16.78 -13.40
C GLY A 10 35.81 15.56 -12.58
N ILE A 11 35.35 14.49 -13.23
CA ILE A 11 35.02 13.22 -12.55
C ILE A 11 36.27 12.57 -11.95
N LEU A 12 37.39 12.51 -12.68
CA LEU A 12 38.63 11.95 -12.14
C LEU A 12 39.18 12.76 -10.96
N GLN A 13 39.06 14.09 -11.00
CA GLN A 13 39.46 14.93 -9.86
C GLN A 13 38.58 14.70 -8.63
N ALA A 14 37.26 14.54 -8.82
CA ALA A 14 36.35 14.17 -7.74
C ALA A 14 36.67 12.79 -7.14
N ILE A 15 37.03 11.81 -7.97
CA ILE A 15 37.48 10.48 -7.51
C ILE A 15 38.78 10.58 -6.70
N ALA A 16 39.77 11.33 -7.21
CA ALA A 16 41.05 11.51 -6.51
C ALA A 16 40.87 12.22 -5.16
N GLU A 17 39.95 13.18 -5.08
CA GLU A 17 39.60 13.82 -3.81
C GLU A 17 38.87 12.86 -2.85
N HIS A 18 37.91 12.07 -3.34
CA HIS A 18 37.27 11.04 -2.56
C HIS A 18 38.30 10.07 -1.95
N ASP A 19 39.28 9.63 -2.73
CA ASP A 19 40.32 8.71 -2.28
C ASP A 19 41.24 9.31 -1.22
N ARG A 20 41.49 10.63 -1.30
CA ARG A 20 42.29 11.37 -0.31
C ARG A 20 41.52 11.61 0.99
N LEU A 21 40.24 11.94 0.93
CA LEU A 21 39.41 12.28 2.10
C LEU A 21 38.81 11.05 2.80
N GLY A 22 38.60 9.97 2.06
CA GLY A 22 37.81 8.83 2.49
C GLY A 22 36.31 9.08 2.36
N ARG A 23 35.55 7.99 2.21
CA ARG A 23 34.12 8.02 1.86
C ARG A 23 33.26 8.84 2.82
N GLU A 24 33.35 8.58 4.12
CA GLU A 24 32.50 9.25 5.12
C GLU A 24 32.74 10.76 5.14
N THR A 25 34.01 11.17 5.23
CA THR A 25 34.42 12.58 5.21
C THR A 25 33.99 13.28 3.92
N PHE A 26 34.16 12.63 2.77
CA PHE A 26 33.75 13.17 1.48
C PHE A 26 32.23 13.43 1.42
N LEU A 27 31.44 12.46 1.88
CA LEU A 27 29.98 12.60 1.90
C LEU A 27 29.54 13.71 2.85
N ASP A 28 30.09 13.79 4.06
CA ASP A 28 29.74 14.82 5.03
C ASP A 28 30.13 16.23 4.55
N THR A 29 31.35 16.37 4.02
CA THR A 29 31.87 17.64 3.49
C THR A 29 30.97 18.23 2.41
N TYR A 30 30.48 17.39 1.50
CA TYR A 30 29.66 17.83 0.37
C TYR A 30 28.15 17.67 0.61
N GLY A 31 27.74 17.26 1.80
CA GLY A 31 26.34 17.10 2.20
C GLY A 31 25.60 15.97 1.47
N PHE A 32 26.33 14.96 0.98
CA PHE A 32 25.78 13.77 0.36
C PHE A 32 25.55 12.64 1.37
N ARG A 33 24.79 11.64 0.93
CA ARG A 33 24.60 10.38 1.67
C ARG A 33 25.06 9.23 0.78
N ALA A 34 25.39 8.11 1.40
CA ALA A 34 25.72 6.87 0.69
C ALA A 34 24.64 6.53 -0.35
N ALA A 35 25.08 6.10 -1.53
CA ALA A 35 24.23 5.80 -2.66
C ALA A 35 23.43 4.52 -2.42
N ALA A 36 22.12 4.59 -2.60
CA ALA A 36 21.20 3.47 -2.40
C ALA A 36 20.87 2.70 -3.71
N SER A 37 21.37 3.12 -4.87
CA SER A 37 20.92 2.57 -6.16
C SER A 37 21.94 2.56 -7.31
N TYR A 38 22.93 3.46 -7.34
CA TYR A 38 23.97 3.41 -8.38
C TYR A 38 25.33 3.72 -7.77
N LEU A 39 26.31 2.89 -8.09
CA LEU A 39 27.72 3.07 -7.75
C LEU A 39 28.52 3.24 -9.04
N LEU A 40 29.43 4.21 -9.02
CA LEU A 40 30.44 4.34 -10.07
C LEU A 40 31.58 3.37 -9.74
N VAL A 41 32.03 2.62 -10.73
CA VAL A 41 33.17 1.70 -10.61
C VAL A 41 34.34 2.26 -11.41
N HIS A 42 35.47 2.46 -10.75
CA HIS A 42 36.70 2.92 -11.38
C HIS A 42 37.89 2.21 -10.73
N GLU A 43 38.72 1.58 -11.56
CA GLU A 43 39.93 0.85 -11.12
C GLU A 43 39.67 -0.16 -9.99
N GLY A 44 38.53 -0.86 -10.06
CA GLY A 44 38.15 -1.89 -9.09
C GLY A 44 37.60 -1.34 -7.76
N ARG A 45 37.42 -0.02 -7.63
CA ARG A 45 36.83 0.63 -6.45
C ARG A 45 35.45 1.18 -6.77
N GLU A 46 34.59 1.24 -5.75
CA GLU A 46 33.21 1.72 -5.84
C GLU A 46 33.05 3.10 -5.20
N TYR A 47 32.28 3.96 -5.85
CA TYR A 47 32.05 5.34 -5.43
C TYR A 47 30.58 5.71 -5.49
N ASP A 48 30.13 6.57 -4.57
CA ASP A 48 28.76 7.06 -4.53
C ASP A 48 28.46 7.96 -5.74
N SER A 49 27.81 7.40 -6.77
CA SER A 49 27.67 8.02 -8.10
C SER A 49 27.16 9.46 -8.08
N LYS A 50 26.18 9.77 -7.23
CA LYS A 50 25.63 11.13 -7.11
C LYS A 50 26.61 12.11 -6.48
N ALA A 51 27.39 11.65 -5.50
CA ALA A 51 28.36 12.47 -4.81
C ALA A 51 29.52 12.81 -5.75
N ILE A 52 30.06 11.81 -6.47
CA ILE A 52 31.09 12.02 -7.49
C ILE A 52 30.60 12.99 -8.57
N ALA A 53 29.40 12.79 -9.12
CA ALA A 53 28.87 13.70 -10.13
C ALA A 53 28.66 15.13 -9.60
N GLY A 54 28.26 15.28 -8.34
CA GLY A 54 28.05 16.59 -7.72
C GLY A 54 29.35 17.35 -7.46
N VAL A 55 30.40 16.63 -7.07
CA VAL A 55 31.73 17.20 -6.84
C VAL A 55 32.50 17.39 -8.14
N ALA A 56 32.26 16.57 -9.17
CA ALA A 56 32.83 16.81 -10.50
C ALA A 56 32.46 18.20 -11.05
N HIS A 57 31.23 18.66 -10.75
CA HIS A 57 30.78 19.99 -11.12
C HIS A 57 31.59 21.11 -10.43
N LEU A 58 32.16 20.88 -9.23
CA LEU A 58 33.09 21.83 -8.61
C LEU A 58 34.36 21.99 -9.46
N TYR A 59 34.90 20.89 -9.96
CA TYR A 59 36.12 20.91 -10.76
C TYR A 59 35.90 21.49 -12.16
N ASP A 60 34.75 21.23 -12.77
CA ASP A 60 34.44 21.75 -14.10
C ASP A 60 33.95 23.21 -14.09
N PHE A 61 33.20 23.62 -13.06
CA PHE A 61 32.45 24.89 -13.05
C PHE A 61 32.66 25.76 -11.81
N GLY A 62 33.51 25.34 -10.86
CA GLY A 62 33.88 26.12 -9.68
C GLY A 62 32.96 26.00 -8.48
N GLU A 63 31.83 25.28 -8.57
CA GLU A 63 30.92 25.03 -7.44
C GLU A 63 30.35 23.60 -7.44
N PRO A 64 30.26 22.92 -6.28
CA PRO A 64 29.68 21.58 -6.21
C PRO A 64 28.15 21.64 -6.25
N LEU A 65 27.52 20.67 -6.91
CA LEU A 65 26.06 20.51 -6.84
C LEU A 65 25.66 19.84 -5.53
N LYS A 66 24.66 20.40 -4.85
CA LYS A 66 24.02 19.76 -3.69
C LYS A 66 23.05 18.66 -4.12
N PRO A 67 22.73 17.69 -3.25
CA PRO A 67 21.79 16.62 -3.58
C PRO A 67 20.42 17.10 -4.10
N SER A 68 19.95 18.25 -3.65
CA SER A 68 18.68 18.87 -4.04
C SER A 68 18.70 19.52 -5.43
N GLN A 69 19.88 19.79 -6.01
CA GLN A 69 20.04 20.51 -7.27
C GLN A 69 20.01 19.60 -8.51
N PHE A 70 19.94 18.28 -8.33
CA PHE A 70 19.76 17.33 -9.42
C PHE A 70 18.29 17.29 -9.88
N SER A 71 17.91 18.20 -10.79
CA SER A 71 16.59 18.19 -11.42
C SER A 71 16.42 16.91 -12.26
N GLY A 72 15.45 16.06 -11.90
CA GLY A 72 15.23 14.74 -12.53
C GLY A 72 15.87 13.56 -11.79
N GLY A 73 16.54 13.81 -10.65
CA GLY A 73 17.03 12.78 -9.74
C GLY A 73 18.33 12.08 -10.19
N LEU A 74 18.61 10.92 -9.59
CA LEU A 74 19.86 10.17 -9.72
C LEU A 74 20.17 9.72 -11.16
N LYS A 75 19.15 9.54 -12.00
CA LYS A 75 19.30 9.11 -13.39
C LYS A 75 20.08 10.10 -14.26
N HIS A 76 20.01 11.41 -13.97
CA HIS A 76 20.81 12.41 -14.70
C HIS A 76 22.29 12.33 -14.35
N ALA A 77 22.63 12.19 -13.06
CA ALA A 77 24.00 11.98 -12.64
C ALA A 77 24.61 10.73 -13.28
N VAL A 78 23.86 9.62 -13.29
CA VAL A 78 24.29 8.37 -13.95
C VAL A 78 24.48 8.55 -15.45
N ALA A 79 23.59 9.29 -16.12
CA ALA A 79 23.72 9.56 -17.55
C ALA A 79 25.00 10.34 -17.89
N TRP A 80 25.34 11.36 -17.09
CA TRP A 80 26.61 12.09 -17.25
C TRP A 80 27.81 11.16 -17.08
N LEU A 81 27.87 10.41 -15.98
CA LEU A 81 28.98 9.50 -15.69
C LEU A 81 29.17 8.45 -16.79
N ARG A 82 28.08 7.84 -17.28
CA ARG A 82 28.13 6.85 -18.36
C ARG A 82 28.59 7.45 -19.68
N ARG A 83 28.16 8.67 -19.99
CA ARG A 83 28.55 9.37 -21.21
C ARG A 83 30.06 9.64 -21.24
N GLU A 84 30.63 10.02 -20.10
CA GLU A 84 32.07 10.24 -19.95
C GLU A 84 32.89 8.94 -19.86
N GLY A 85 32.26 7.78 -20.12
CA GLY A 85 32.91 6.49 -20.24
C GLY A 85 33.11 5.72 -18.93
N PHE A 86 32.49 6.15 -17.83
CA PHE A 86 32.57 5.41 -16.56
C PHE A 86 31.52 4.30 -16.47
N THR A 87 31.93 3.17 -15.88
CA THR A 87 31.02 2.08 -15.54
C THR A 87 30.21 2.47 -14.31
N VAL A 88 28.87 2.46 -14.45
CA VAL A 88 27.96 2.70 -13.33
C VAL A 88 27.05 1.49 -13.18
N VAL A 89 27.20 0.79 -12.05
CA VAL A 89 26.47 -0.43 -11.70
C VAL A 89 25.39 -0.13 -10.68
N GLU A 90 24.31 -0.90 -10.71
CA GLU A 90 23.42 -0.98 -9.55
C GLU A 90 24.06 -1.92 -8.53
N PRO A 91 24.09 -1.58 -7.23
CA PRO A 91 24.54 -2.52 -6.22
C PRO A 91 23.65 -3.77 -6.27
N PRO A 92 24.20 -4.97 -5.99
CA PRO A 92 23.42 -6.18 -5.99
C PRO A 92 22.24 -6.04 -5.04
N LYS A 93 21.06 -6.49 -5.49
CA LYS A 93 19.86 -6.50 -4.66
C LYS A 93 20.12 -7.38 -3.44
N THR A 94 19.70 -6.93 -2.26
CA THR A 94 19.75 -7.75 -1.05
C THR A 94 18.91 -9.02 -1.23
N PHE A 95 19.24 -10.08 -0.49
CA PHE A 95 18.47 -11.33 -0.48
C PHE A 95 16.95 -11.09 -0.30
N LEU A 96 16.57 -10.33 0.73
CA LEU A 96 15.16 -10.00 0.98
C LEU A 96 14.50 -9.25 -0.18
N ARG A 97 15.24 -8.36 -0.87
CA ARG A 97 14.74 -7.67 -2.05
C ARG A 97 14.51 -8.62 -3.21
N ARG A 98 15.42 -9.57 -3.45
CA ARG A 98 15.26 -10.60 -4.49
C ARG A 98 14.07 -11.52 -4.20
N VAL A 99 13.94 -12.02 -2.97
CA VAL A 99 12.76 -12.80 -2.52
C VAL A 99 11.47 -11.99 -2.68
N GLY A 100 11.50 -10.69 -2.37
CA GLY A 100 10.40 -9.77 -2.60
C GLY A 100 10.01 -9.56 -4.07
N ASP A 101 10.99 -9.60 -4.97
CA ASP A 101 10.80 -9.46 -6.42
C ASP A 101 10.21 -10.72 -7.06
N VAL A 102 10.26 -11.88 -6.38
CA VAL A 102 9.58 -13.09 -6.84
C VAL A 102 8.08 -12.83 -6.89
N ARG A 103 7.55 -12.58 -8.08
CA ARG A 103 6.13 -12.37 -8.36
C ARG A 103 5.68 -13.36 -9.43
N PRO A 104 4.77 -14.30 -9.11
CA PRO A 104 4.25 -15.23 -10.10
C PRO A 104 3.56 -14.49 -11.25
N ALA A 105 3.72 -15.00 -12.47
CA ALA A 105 2.90 -14.52 -13.59
C ALA A 105 1.42 -14.78 -13.28
N ARG A 106 0.56 -13.81 -13.59
CA ARG A 106 -0.89 -13.96 -13.41
C ARG A 106 -1.40 -15.08 -14.31
N ARG A 107 -2.08 -16.07 -13.72
CA ARG A 107 -2.77 -17.14 -14.44
C ARG A 107 -4.25 -17.12 -14.04
N ALA A 108 -5.12 -17.39 -15.01
CA ALA A 108 -6.56 -17.44 -14.79
C ALA A 108 -7.01 -18.53 -13.79
N GLY A 109 -6.15 -19.53 -13.50
CA GLY A 109 -6.46 -20.68 -12.65
C GLY A 109 -5.81 -20.67 -11.25
N GLY A 110 -5.38 -19.52 -10.73
CA GLY A 110 -4.83 -19.41 -9.37
C GLY A 110 -3.36 -18.99 -9.28
N ARG A 111 -2.89 -18.80 -8.04
CA ARG A 111 -1.53 -18.30 -7.75
C ARG A 111 -0.48 -19.35 -8.08
N ALA A 112 0.49 -19.01 -8.93
CA ALA A 112 1.62 -19.89 -9.22
C ALA A 112 2.62 -19.89 -8.04
N VAL A 113 2.38 -20.75 -7.05
CA VAL A 113 3.17 -20.84 -5.81
C VAL A 113 4.43 -21.72 -5.90
N HIS A 114 4.74 -22.29 -7.07
CA HIS A 114 5.91 -23.16 -7.27
C HIS A 114 7.24 -22.55 -6.81
N ARG A 115 7.54 -21.32 -7.26
CA ARG A 115 8.76 -20.60 -6.90
C ARG A 115 8.80 -20.25 -5.41
N PRO A 116 7.73 -19.65 -4.83
CA PRO A 116 7.63 -19.48 -3.39
C PRO A 116 7.81 -20.77 -2.57
N ALA A 117 7.26 -21.90 -3.02
CA ALA A 117 7.38 -23.18 -2.33
C ALA A 117 8.84 -23.68 -2.31
N LEU A 118 9.54 -23.66 -3.44
CA LEU A 118 10.96 -24.05 -3.46
C LEU A 118 11.81 -23.14 -2.56
N LEU A 119 11.59 -21.82 -2.59
CA LEU A 119 12.31 -20.89 -1.71
C LEU A 119 12.01 -21.15 -0.23
N LEU A 120 10.75 -21.37 0.12
CA LEU A 120 10.35 -21.63 1.50
C LEU A 120 10.96 -22.94 2.01
N TRP A 121 10.98 -23.99 1.17
CA TRP A 121 11.64 -25.25 1.47
C TRP A 121 13.16 -25.06 1.65
N ALA A 122 13.80 -24.34 0.73
CA ALA A 122 15.24 -24.08 0.80
C ALA A 122 15.65 -23.27 2.04
N ILE A 123 14.82 -22.32 2.48
CA ILE A 123 15.04 -21.60 3.75
C ILE A 123 14.97 -22.59 4.93
N GLY A 124 13.97 -23.47 4.97
CA GLY A 124 13.88 -24.51 6.00
C GLY A 124 15.10 -25.45 6.00
N GLN A 125 15.57 -25.87 4.82
CA GLN A 125 16.78 -26.68 4.68
C GLN A 125 18.03 -25.96 5.22
N ALA A 126 18.22 -24.68 4.88
CA ALA A 126 19.35 -23.88 5.34
C ALA A 126 19.34 -23.69 6.86
N VAL A 127 18.16 -23.45 7.45
CA VAL A 127 17.97 -23.30 8.90
C VAL A 127 18.23 -24.62 9.63
N ALA A 128 17.86 -25.76 9.04
CA ALA A 128 18.15 -27.08 9.56
C ALA A 128 19.62 -27.52 9.37
N GLY A 129 20.45 -26.70 8.71
CA GLY A 129 21.86 -27.02 8.45
C GLY A 129 22.09 -28.10 7.38
N ALA A 130 21.11 -28.34 6.51
CA ALA A 130 21.26 -29.26 5.39
C ALA A 130 22.25 -28.72 4.35
N PRO A 131 22.93 -29.57 3.55
CA PRO A 131 23.89 -29.11 2.55
C PRO A 131 23.32 -28.05 1.60
N ARG A 132 24.10 -26.99 1.32
CA ARG A 132 23.69 -25.88 0.43
C ARG A 132 23.24 -26.36 -0.95
N MET A 133 24.05 -27.23 -1.56
CA MET A 133 23.76 -27.86 -2.85
C MET A 133 23.23 -29.25 -2.59
N GLN A 134 22.05 -29.57 -3.12
CA GLN A 134 21.44 -30.89 -3.00
C GLN A 134 21.16 -31.46 -4.40
N PRO A 135 21.29 -32.78 -4.60
CA PRO A 135 20.90 -33.43 -5.84
C PRO A 135 19.46 -33.10 -6.23
N TRP A 136 19.20 -33.04 -7.54
CA TRP A 136 17.86 -32.82 -8.07
C TRP A 136 16.85 -33.84 -7.51
N SER A 137 17.23 -35.10 -7.40
CA SER A 137 16.41 -36.19 -6.85
C SER A 137 15.94 -35.89 -5.43
N THR A 138 16.85 -35.43 -4.56
CA THR A 138 16.54 -35.03 -3.18
C THR A 138 15.61 -33.82 -3.15
N THR A 139 15.90 -32.79 -3.95
CA THR A 139 15.07 -31.58 -4.02
C THR A 139 13.66 -31.90 -4.55
N ARG A 140 13.57 -32.71 -5.61
CA ARG A 140 12.32 -33.18 -6.23
C ARG A 140 11.46 -33.92 -5.21
N ASP A 141 12.03 -34.91 -4.54
CA ASP A 141 11.27 -35.79 -3.65
C ASP A 141 10.90 -35.08 -2.34
N GLY A 142 11.70 -34.11 -1.88
CA GLY A 142 11.35 -33.24 -0.75
C GLY A 142 10.28 -32.20 -1.08
N LEU A 143 10.32 -31.60 -2.28
CA LEU A 143 9.40 -30.53 -2.68
C LEU A 143 8.06 -31.05 -3.24
N ALA A 144 8.05 -32.20 -3.92
CA ALA A 144 6.85 -32.76 -4.55
C ALA A 144 5.63 -32.86 -3.62
N PRO A 145 5.72 -33.47 -2.41
CA PRO A 145 4.56 -33.56 -1.52
C PRO A 145 4.07 -32.18 -1.04
N LEU A 146 4.97 -31.20 -0.92
CA LEU A 146 4.62 -29.82 -0.54
C LEU A 146 3.85 -29.13 -1.65
N LEU A 147 4.23 -29.34 -2.92
CA LEU A 147 3.52 -28.82 -4.07
C LEU A 147 2.13 -29.47 -4.22
N GLU A 148 2.03 -30.78 -4.04
CA GLU A 148 0.74 -31.48 -4.07
C GLU A 148 -0.19 -30.95 -2.97
N LYS A 149 0.31 -30.84 -1.74
CA LYS A 149 -0.47 -30.42 -0.57
C LYS A 149 -0.87 -28.95 -0.62
N TYR A 150 0.08 -28.04 -0.85
CA TYR A 150 -0.12 -26.59 -0.70
C TYR A 150 -0.31 -25.84 -2.02
N ALA A 151 0.21 -26.37 -3.13
CA ALA A 151 0.06 -25.77 -4.46
C ALA A 151 -1.06 -26.42 -5.30
N LYS A 152 -1.64 -27.53 -4.82
CA LYS A 152 -2.70 -28.29 -5.51
C LYS A 152 -2.29 -28.72 -6.92
N ILE A 153 -1.02 -29.10 -7.07
CA ILE A 153 -0.48 -29.66 -8.32
C ILE A 153 -0.72 -31.18 -8.32
N GLU A 154 -1.22 -31.73 -9.43
CA GLU A 154 -1.46 -33.18 -9.56
C GLU A 154 -0.17 -34.00 -9.53
N ASP A 155 0.84 -33.59 -10.30
CA ASP A 155 2.16 -34.22 -10.30
C ASP A 155 3.20 -33.28 -9.67
N GLY A 156 3.46 -33.48 -8.38
CA GLY A 156 4.43 -32.67 -7.63
C GLY A 156 5.86 -32.80 -8.16
N LYS A 157 6.22 -33.95 -8.72
CA LYS A 157 7.57 -34.21 -9.26
C LYS A 157 7.80 -33.44 -10.54
N GLU A 158 6.83 -33.44 -11.45
CA GLU A 158 6.89 -32.56 -12.64
C GLU A 158 6.81 -31.08 -12.22
N GLY A 159 5.97 -30.77 -11.24
CA GLY A 159 5.79 -29.43 -10.67
C GLY A 159 7.08 -28.83 -10.10
N ALA A 160 7.94 -29.64 -9.48
CA ALA A 160 9.20 -29.22 -8.88
C ALA A 160 10.26 -28.78 -9.92
N MET A 161 10.17 -29.26 -11.16
CA MET A 161 11.17 -28.95 -12.20
C MET A 161 11.15 -27.46 -12.58
N TYR A 162 9.95 -26.88 -12.67
CA TYR A 162 9.80 -25.47 -13.04
C TYR A 162 10.53 -24.50 -12.09
N PRO A 163 10.29 -24.50 -10.77
CA PRO A 163 10.94 -23.56 -9.87
C PRO A 163 12.45 -23.83 -9.72
N PHE A 164 12.89 -25.09 -9.81
CA PHE A 164 14.32 -25.46 -9.73
C PHE A 164 15.17 -24.77 -10.81
N TRP A 165 14.57 -24.51 -11.98
CA TRP A 165 15.24 -23.77 -13.05
C TRP A 165 14.87 -22.28 -13.07
N ALA A 166 13.61 -21.94 -12.76
CA ALA A 166 13.13 -20.57 -12.86
C ALA A 166 13.82 -19.63 -11.87
N LEU A 167 14.11 -20.10 -10.65
CA LEU A 167 14.76 -19.29 -9.61
C LEU A 167 16.21 -18.90 -9.95
N VAL A 168 16.86 -19.60 -10.89
CA VAL A 168 18.18 -19.19 -11.40
C VAL A 168 18.09 -17.81 -12.06
N ASN A 169 17.02 -17.55 -12.81
CA ASN A 169 16.80 -16.25 -13.44
C ASN A 169 16.30 -15.17 -12.46
N ASP A 170 15.90 -15.59 -11.25
CA ASP A 170 15.50 -14.69 -10.16
C ASP A 170 16.70 -14.33 -9.25
N ASP A 171 17.92 -14.76 -9.60
CA ASP A 171 19.16 -14.59 -8.81
C ASP A 171 19.04 -15.15 -7.38
N LEU A 172 18.32 -16.27 -7.21
CA LEU A 172 18.07 -16.92 -5.91
C LEU A 172 18.47 -18.40 -5.88
N TRP A 173 18.89 -18.95 -7.01
CA TRP A 173 19.22 -20.36 -7.15
C TRP A 173 20.41 -20.54 -8.08
N THR A 174 21.19 -21.58 -7.84
CA THR A 174 22.25 -22.03 -8.74
C THR A 174 22.14 -23.53 -8.95
N VAL A 175 22.61 -23.99 -10.10
CA VAL A 175 22.67 -25.41 -10.49
C VAL A 175 24.08 -25.68 -11.00
N ASP A 176 24.63 -26.85 -10.68
CA ASP A 176 25.94 -27.27 -11.17
C ASP A 176 26.02 -27.15 -12.71
N PRO A 177 27.22 -26.91 -13.28
CA PRO A 177 27.41 -26.63 -14.70
C PRO A 177 26.69 -27.61 -15.64
N VAL A 178 26.04 -27.04 -16.67
CA VAL A 178 25.06 -27.67 -17.58
C VAL A 178 25.72 -28.54 -18.66
N GLN A 179 26.87 -29.15 -18.38
CA GLN A 179 27.41 -30.15 -19.30
C GLN A 179 26.48 -31.38 -19.22
N ASP A 180 25.96 -31.83 -20.36
CA ASP A 180 25.14 -33.04 -20.55
C ASP A 180 23.60 -32.96 -20.34
N LEU A 181 23.01 -31.76 -20.21
CA LEU A 181 21.55 -31.61 -20.14
C LEU A 181 20.89 -31.45 -21.52
N THR A 182 19.87 -32.26 -21.82
CA THR A 182 19.01 -32.09 -23.00
C THR A 182 17.96 -31.03 -22.71
N LEU A 183 17.97 -29.94 -23.50
CA LEU A 183 17.01 -28.85 -23.37
C LEU A 183 15.72 -29.15 -24.16
N THR A 184 14.61 -28.57 -23.71
CA THR A 184 13.33 -28.53 -24.44
C THR A 184 13.49 -27.88 -25.81
N SER A 185 12.54 -28.09 -26.72
CA SER A 185 12.58 -27.59 -28.12
C SER A 185 12.77 -26.06 -28.26
N ARG A 186 12.47 -25.29 -27.21
CA ARG A 186 12.70 -23.83 -27.17
C ARG A 186 14.02 -23.43 -26.48
N GLY A 187 14.84 -24.39 -26.06
CA GLY A 187 16.13 -24.17 -25.38
C GLY A 187 16.05 -23.55 -23.98
N ARG A 188 14.85 -23.39 -23.40
CA ARG A 188 14.65 -22.57 -22.19
C ARG A 188 14.82 -23.31 -20.86
N ARG A 189 14.66 -24.64 -20.86
CA ARG A 189 14.73 -25.51 -19.67
C ARG A 189 15.10 -26.94 -20.06
N PRO A 190 15.72 -27.73 -19.18
CA PRO A 190 15.95 -29.16 -19.39
C PRO A 190 14.64 -29.96 -19.48
N THR A 191 14.69 -31.14 -20.09
CA THR A 191 13.59 -32.12 -19.97
C THR A 191 13.64 -32.84 -18.63
N LEU A 192 12.48 -33.26 -18.12
CA LEU A 192 12.39 -33.99 -16.84
C LEU A 192 13.23 -35.27 -16.87
N ASP A 193 13.18 -36.02 -17.96
CA ASP A 193 14.00 -37.23 -18.19
C ASP A 193 15.50 -36.94 -18.12
N SER A 194 15.96 -35.85 -18.75
CA SER A 194 17.37 -35.49 -18.71
C SER A 194 17.81 -35.10 -17.30
N LEU A 195 16.96 -34.37 -16.57
CA LEU A 195 17.28 -33.93 -15.21
C LEU A 195 17.29 -35.11 -14.23
N ASN A 196 16.34 -36.04 -14.36
CA ASN A 196 16.29 -37.28 -13.59
C ASN A 196 17.49 -38.19 -13.85
N ARG A 197 18.01 -38.22 -15.09
CA ARG A 197 19.17 -39.05 -15.46
C ARG A 197 20.49 -38.48 -14.95
N VAL A 198 20.69 -37.17 -15.07
CA VAL A 198 21.98 -36.52 -14.73
C VAL A 198 22.08 -36.18 -13.24
N ASP A 199 20.94 -35.93 -12.59
CA ASP A 199 20.82 -35.66 -11.14
C ASP A 199 21.74 -34.54 -10.61
N ARG A 200 21.84 -33.43 -11.36
CA ARG A 200 22.68 -32.29 -10.98
C ARG A 200 22.22 -31.65 -9.68
N SER A 201 23.19 -31.19 -8.88
CA SER A 201 22.88 -30.48 -7.64
C SER A 201 22.43 -29.05 -7.94
N GLY A 202 21.48 -28.57 -7.13
CA GLY A 202 21.06 -27.18 -7.12
C GLY A 202 20.86 -26.70 -5.69
N GLY A 203 20.88 -25.38 -5.50
CA GLY A 203 20.80 -24.78 -4.18
C GLY A 203 20.74 -23.27 -4.19
N LEU A 204 20.61 -22.69 -3.01
CA LEU A 204 20.74 -21.25 -2.80
C LEU A 204 22.13 -20.76 -3.20
N LEU A 205 22.23 -19.47 -3.55
CA LEU A 205 23.53 -18.81 -3.72
C LEU A 205 24.34 -18.91 -2.42
N GLU A 206 25.68 -18.93 -2.55
CA GLU A 206 26.60 -19.14 -1.44
C GLU A 206 26.41 -18.10 -0.32
N ASP A 207 26.44 -16.81 -0.68
CA ASP A 207 26.24 -15.71 0.27
C ASP A 207 24.85 -15.74 0.92
N ASP A 208 23.81 -16.14 0.17
CA ASP A 208 22.44 -16.23 0.69
C ASP A 208 22.29 -17.38 1.68
N TYR A 209 22.89 -18.54 1.39
CA TYR A 209 22.89 -19.70 2.28
C TYR A 209 23.63 -19.38 3.60
N GLU A 210 24.81 -18.79 3.52
CA GLU A 210 25.55 -18.38 4.72
C GLU A 210 24.80 -17.29 5.51
N LEU A 211 24.18 -16.32 4.82
CA LEU A 211 23.35 -15.31 5.46
C LEU A 211 22.20 -15.94 6.26
N LEU A 212 21.48 -16.90 5.67
CA LEU A 212 20.37 -17.58 6.32
C LEU A 212 20.81 -18.41 7.53
N ARG A 213 21.97 -19.07 7.43
CA ARG A 213 22.56 -19.87 8.51
C ARG A 213 23.06 -19.02 9.68
N LEU A 214 23.68 -17.89 9.38
CA LEU A 214 24.29 -17.00 10.38
C LEU A 214 23.30 -16.00 10.99
N GLN A 215 22.20 -15.68 10.28
CA GLN A 215 21.23 -14.67 10.70
C GLN A 215 19.79 -15.21 10.66
N PRO A 216 19.33 -15.94 11.69
CA PRO A 216 17.98 -16.51 11.74
C PRO A 216 16.86 -15.48 11.53
N GLN A 217 17.06 -14.24 11.93
CA GLN A 217 16.11 -13.15 11.71
C GLN A 217 15.86 -12.85 10.22
N VAL A 218 16.87 -13.05 9.35
CA VAL A 218 16.71 -12.86 7.90
C VAL A 218 15.93 -14.03 7.30
N ALA A 219 16.22 -15.25 7.75
CA ALA A 219 15.46 -16.44 7.37
C ALA A 219 13.99 -16.32 7.78
N ALA A 220 13.72 -15.91 9.01
CA ALA A 220 12.38 -15.70 9.55
C ALA A 220 11.63 -14.63 8.74
N ALA A 221 12.27 -13.48 8.46
CA ALA A 221 11.65 -12.41 7.69
C ALA A 221 11.32 -12.82 6.24
N ALA A 222 12.22 -13.55 5.58
CA ALA A 222 12.00 -14.06 4.23
C ALA A 222 10.86 -15.08 4.19
N ALA A 223 10.86 -16.05 5.11
CA ALA A 223 9.81 -17.06 5.22
C ALA A 223 8.46 -16.44 5.56
N ALA A 224 8.38 -15.55 6.56
CA ALA A 224 7.15 -14.83 6.91
C ALA A 224 6.62 -14.00 5.74
N GLY A 225 7.50 -13.34 4.97
CA GLY A 225 7.13 -12.61 3.76
C GLY A 225 6.51 -13.51 2.69
N LEU A 226 7.10 -14.68 2.44
CA LEU A 226 6.55 -15.67 1.51
C LEU A 226 5.21 -16.25 2.00
N ILE A 227 5.09 -16.56 3.29
CA ILE A 227 3.85 -17.05 3.91
C ILE A 227 2.73 -16.03 3.71
N LEU A 228 2.91 -14.78 4.11
CA LEU A 228 1.89 -13.74 3.93
C LEU A 228 1.50 -13.55 2.46
N ARG A 229 2.47 -13.61 1.55
CA ARG A 229 2.25 -13.31 0.13
C ARG A 229 1.68 -14.49 -0.67
N TYR A 230 1.86 -15.72 -0.24
CA TYR A 230 1.53 -16.89 -1.08
C TYR A 230 0.74 -17.97 -0.37
N PHE A 231 0.89 -18.10 0.94
CA PHE A 231 0.26 -19.12 1.77
C PHE A 231 -0.61 -18.48 2.86
N TYR A 232 -1.30 -17.40 2.51
CA TYR A 232 -2.24 -16.73 3.41
C TYR A 232 -3.69 -17.14 3.08
N PRO A 233 -4.51 -17.52 4.07
CA PRO A 233 -4.17 -17.70 5.49
C PRO A 233 -3.21 -18.87 5.71
N LEU A 234 -2.42 -18.84 6.79
CA LEU A 234 -1.42 -19.87 7.10
C LEU A 234 -2.10 -21.24 7.26
N PRO A 235 -1.83 -22.22 6.38
CA PRO A 235 -2.40 -23.55 6.49
C PRO A 235 -1.81 -24.32 7.68
N THR A 236 -2.64 -25.12 8.35
CA THR A 236 -2.18 -26.04 9.40
C THR A 236 -1.12 -27.02 8.86
N GLY A 237 -0.07 -27.25 9.64
CA GLY A 237 1.03 -28.15 9.27
C GLY A 237 2.10 -27.51 8.37
N LEU A 238 1.88 -26.30 7.83
CA LEU A 238 2.81 -25.71 6.87
C LEU A 238 4.19 -25.46 7.48
N LEU A 239 4.26 -24.98 8.72
CA LEU A 239 5.55 -24.71 9.35
C LEU A 239 6.31 -26.01 9.62
N GLU A 240 5.63 -27.07 10.03
CA GLU A 240 6.25 -28.39 10.24
C GLU A 240 6.76 -28.98 8.92
N ASP A 241 5.90 -29.03 7.90
CA ASP A 241 6.19 -29.63 6.60
C ASP A 241 7.36 -28.96 5.87
N PHE A 242 7.53 -27.64 6.05
CA PHE A 242 8.63 -26.88 5.46
C PHE A 242 9.87 -26.79 6.36
N GLY A 243 9.87 -27.38 7.56
CA GLY A 243 11.00 -27.31 8.50
C GLY A 243 11.22 -25.92 9.11
N LEU A 244 10.14 -25.17 9.30
CA LEU A 244 10.14 -23.79 9.80
C LEU A 244 9.50 -23.64 11.19
N HIS A 245 9.00 -24.73 11.79
CA HIS A 245 8.32 -24.69 13.08
C HIS A 245 9.19 -24.02 14.16
N ASP A 246 10.42 -24.48 14.37
CA ASP A 246 11.29 -23.90 15.41
C ASP A 246 11.65 -22.43 15.16
N LEU A 247 11.61 -21.98 13.90
CA LEU A 247 11.94 -20.61 13.51
C LEU A 247 10.76 -19.65 13.69
N LEU A 248 9.53 -20.12 13.44
CA LEU A 248 8.34 -19.27 13.28
C LEU A 248 7.15 -19.69 14.16
N ALA A 249 7.29 -20.71 15.02
CA ALA A 249 6.23 -21.13 15.93
C ALA A 249 5.80 -19.99 16.87
N GLY A 250 4.51 -19.99 17.22
CA GLY A 250 3.90 -18.90 17.97
C GLY A 250 3.41 -17.81 17.02
N ARG A 251 4.20 -16.75 16.82
CA ARG A 251 3.82 -15.60 16.00
C ARG A 251 4.73 -15.39 14.81
N TRP A 252 4.45 -16.06 13.70
CA TRP A 252 5.26 -15.99 12.47
C TRP A 252 5.34 -14.57 11.92
N ALA A 253 4.33 -13.74 12.18
CA ALA A 253 4.29 -12.37 11.69
C ALA A 253 5.26 -11.41 12.43
N ASP A 254 5.73 -11.76 13.63
CA ASP A 254 6.68 -10.93 14.41
C ASP A 254 8.03 -10.77 13.69
N ALA A 255 8.35 -11.69 12.77
CA ALA A 255 9.54 -11.62 11.93
C ALA A 255 9.45 -10.56 10.82
N LEU A 256 8.25 -10.07 10.50
CA LEU A 256 8.07 -9.06 9.47
C LEU A 256 8.58 -7.69 9.93
N ARG A 257 9.03 -6.88 8.97
CA ARG A 257 9.43 -5.49 9.18
C ARG A 257 8.70 -4.57 8.19
N PRO A 258 8.48 -3.29 8.51
CA PRO A 258 8.68 -2.61 9.81
C PRO A 258 7.87 -3.20 10.96
N GLN A 259 8.24 -2.84 12.19
CA GLN A 259 7.42 -3.11 13.38
C GLN A 259 6.34 -2.03 13.55
N LEU A 260 5.21 -2.39 14.16
CA LEU A 260 4.13 -1.43 14.44
C LEU A 260 4.66 -0.26 15.28
N GLY A 261 4.26 0.96 14.91
CA GLY A 261 4.68 2.21 15.55
C GLY A 261 6.02 2.76 15.06
N GLU A 262 6.78 2.03 14.25
CA GLU A 262 8.06 2.50 13.73
C GLU A 262 7.85 3.76 12.86
N SER A 263 8.59 4.82 13.18
CA SER A 263 8.32 6.18 12.71
C SER A 263 9.46 6.74 11.88
N PHE A 264 9.11 7.47 10.81
CA PHE A 264 10.03 8.02 9.83
C PHE A 264 9.63 9.43 9.44
N LYS A 265 10.63 10.30 9.30
CA LYS A 265 10.41 11.71 8.93
C LYS A 265 9.60 11.88 7.64
N ASP A 266 9.90 11.10 6.62
CA ASP A 266 9.32 11.23 5.28
C ASP A 266 9.36 9.91 4.49
N ARG A 267 8.71 9.90 3.31
CA ARG A 267 8.67 8.77 2.38
C ARG A 267 10.06 8.33 1.90
N ASP A 268 11.04 9.23 1.88
CA ASP A 268 12.39 8.95 1.42
C ASP A 268 13.18 8.16 2.47
N ALA A 269 12.97 8.44 3.76
CA ALA A 269 13.50 7.64 4.85
C ALA A 269 12.94 6.21 4.84
N ILE A 270 11.62 6.05 4.68
CA ILE A 270 10.98 4.72 4.57
C ILE A 270 11.55 3.94 3.39
N TRP A 271 11.64 4.58 2.21
CA TRP A 271 12.17 3.95 1.01
C TRP A 271 13.64 3.54 1.16
N ARG A 272 14.48 4.30 1.84
CA ARG A 272 15.87 3.87 2.09
C ARG A 272 15.96 2.65 3.01
N THR A 273 15.08 2.58 4.01
CA THR A 273 15.10 1.49 5.00
C THR A 273 14.48 0.20 4.44
N TYR A 274 13.33 0.29 3.77
CA TYR A 274 12.56 -0.88 3.33
C TYR A 274 12.43 -1.01 1.81
N GLY A 275 13.04 -0.12 1.02
CA GLY A 275 12.95 -0.15 -0.44
C GLY A 275 11.53 0.03 -0.98
N GLY A 276 11.27 -0.59 -2.13
CA GLY A 276 9.97 -0.51 -2.80
C GLY A 276 9.78 0.77 -3.62
N GLN A 277 8.52 1.14 -3.85
CA GLN A 277 8.15 2.31 -4.64
C GLN A 277 8.06 3.57 -3.77
N LYS A 278 9.00 4.50 -3.97
CA LYS A 278 9.11 5.72 -3.14
C LYS A 278 7.87 6.62 -3.18
N MET A 279 7.30 6.85 -4.35
CA MET A 279 6.26 7.87 -4.56
C MET A 279 4.83 7.32 -4.70
N ALA A 280 4.66 6.00 -4.77
CA ALA A 280 3.34 5.40 -4.93
C ALA A 280 2.56 5.50 -3.60
N GLY A 281 1.31 5.98 -3.65
CA GLY A 281 0.40 5.96 -2.49
C GLY A 281 0.02 4.52 -2.11
N ILE A 282 -0.10 3.65 -3.11
CA ILE A 282 -0.35 2.22 -2.96
C ILE A 282 0.79 1.48 -3.65
N GLY A 283 1.58 0.71 -2.91
CA GLY A 283 2.71 0.01 -3.49
C GLY A 283 3.35 -0.99 -2.53
N CYS A 284 4.18 -1.88 -3.07
CA CYS A 284 4.92 -2.82 -2.25
C CYS A 284 6.24 -2.22 -1.75
N LEU A 285 6.61 -2.57 -0.51
CA LEU A 285 7.98 -2.44 -0.03
C LEU A 285 8.88 -3.50 -0.68
N ALA A 286 10.17 -3.52 -0.35
CA ALA A 286 11.15 -4.44 -0.94
C ALA A 286 10.77 -5.91 -0.77
N ASP A 287 10.08 -6.26 0.31
CA ASP A 287 9.59 -7.61 0.66
C ASP A 287 8.39 -8.08 -0.21
N GLY A 288 7.83 -7.20 -1.03
CA GLY A 288 6.70 -7.50 -1.89
C GLY A 288 5.34 -7.51 -1.19
N ILE A 289 5.26 -7.09 0.07
CA ILE A 289 4.00 -6.93 0.82
C ILE A 289 3.41 -5.54 0.53
N LEU A 290 2.11 -5.48 0.27
CA LEU A 290 1.40 -4.25 -0.06
C LEU A 290 1.39 -3.28 1.13
N SER A 291 1.67 -2.02 0.84
CA SER A 291 1.61 -0.91 1.78
C SER A 291 0.82 0.23 1.15
N VAL A 292 -0.06 0.83 1.93
CA VAL A 292 -0.80 2.04 1.57
C VAL A 292 -0.34 3.18 2.45
N PHE A 293 -0.31 4.39 1.92
CA PHE A 293 0.28 5.55 2.59
C PHE A 293 -0.68 6.73 2.56
N SER A 294 -1.14 7.10 3.74
CA SER A 294 -2.03 8.23 3.97
C SER A 294 -1.25 9.38 4.60
N ASP A 295 -1.30 10.57 3.99
CA ASP A 295 -0.74 11.82 4.52
C ASP A 295 -1.90 12.80 4.67
N ASP A 296 -2.11 13.36 5.87
CA ASP A 296 -3.18 14.33 6.13
C ASP A 296 -3.06 15.60 5.27
N LYS A 297 -1.85 15.92 4.76
CA LYS A 297 -1.61 17.00 3.79
C LYS A 297 -1.59 16.51 2.34
N GLY A 298 -1.81 15.22 2.12
CA GLY A 298 -1.82 14.60 0.82
C GLY A 298 -2.96 15.12 -0.07
N PRO A 299 -2.90 14.81 -1.38
CA PRO A 299 -3.95 15.20 -2.32
C PRO A 299 -5.26 14.42 -2.13
N TYR A 300 -5.25 13.39 -1.28
CA TYR A 300 -6.38 12.50 -1.04
C TYR A 300 -6.99 12.80 0.33
N ALA A 301 -8.32 12.87 0.37
CA ALA A 301 -9.08 13.09 1.59
C ALA A 301 -9.31 11.77 2.35
N ASP A 302 -8.23 11.08 2.69
CA ASP A 302 -8.30 9.89 3.53
C ASP A 302 -8.78 10.26 4.93
N GLY A 303 -9.42 9.31 5.61
CA GLY A 303 -9.86 9.55 6.98
C GLY A 303 -10.28 8.30 7.71
N ARG A 304 -10.74 8.50 8.94
CA ARG A 304 -11.41 7.46 9.72
C ARG A 304 -12.91 7.53 9.48
N LEU A 305 -13.55 6.37 9.43
CA LEU A 305 -15.00 6.31 9.51
C LEU A 305 -15.43 6.86 10.87
N PRO A 306 -16.44 7.75 10.93
CA PRO A 306 -16.88 8.32 12.19
C PRO A 306 -17.38 7.26 13.16
N ASP A 307 -17.12 7.46 14.44
CA ASP A 307 -17.47 6.55 15.55
C ASP A 307 -16.77 5.16 15.49
N THR A 308 -15.76 5.01 14.62
CA THR A 308 -14.94 3.81 14.49
C THR A 308 -13.47 4.18 14.29
N ASP A 309 -12.57 3.19 14.35
CA ASP A 309 -11.17 3.33 13.97
C ASP A 309 -10.89 2.84 12.54
N TRP A 310 -11.93 2.48 11.77
CA TRP A 310 -11.79 1.94 10.42
C TRP A 310 -11.43 3.06 9.44
N ILE A 311 -10.70 2.72 8.39
CA ILE A 311 -10.09 3.69 7.50
C ILE A 311 -10.89 3.74 6.21
N ALA A 312 -11.18 4.95 5.75
CA ALA A 312 -11.68 5.23 4.42
C ALA A 312 -10.50 5.77 3.60
N TYR A 313 -9.94 4.92 2.73
CA TYR A 313 -8.73 5.20 1.98
C TYR A 313 -9.05 5.40 0.49
N VAL A 314 -8.62 6.52 -0.09
CA VAL A 314 -8.90 6.84 -1.49
C VAL A 314 -7.94 6.07 -2.41
N GLY A 315 -8.48 5.56 -3.52
CA GLY A 315 -7.74 4.74 -4.48
C GLY A 315 -6.62 5.48 -5.22
N ASP A 316 -5.85 4.71 -5.99
CA ASP A 316 -4.75 5.20 -6.81
C ASP A 316 -5.25 5.91 -8.09
N GLY A 317 -4.50 6.91 -8.54
CA GLY A 317 -4.81 7.79 -9.66
C GLY A 317 -5.07 9.22 -9.20
N LEU A 318 -4.23 10.16 -9.65
CA LEU A 318 -4.24 11.58 -9.23
C LEU A 318 -5.21 12.47 -10.02
N SER A 319 -5.62 12.06 -11.22
CA SER A 319 -6.52 12.84 -12.08
C SER A 319 -7.36 11.91 -12.95
N GLY A 320 -8.56 12.36 -13.31
CA GLY A 320 -9.52 11.56 -14.08
C GLY A 320 -10.11 10.38 -13.30
N ASP A 321 -11.09 9.71 -13.91
CA ASP A 321 -11.75 8.56 -13.28
C ASP A 321 -10.77 7.42 -13.02
N GLN A 322 -10.73 6.97 -11.77
CA GLN A 322 -9.88 5.87 -11.35
C GLN A 322 -10.33 4.54 -11.98
N ARG A 323 -9.35 3.66 -12.21
CA ARG A 323 -9.55 2.32 -12.79
C ARG A 323 -8.88 1.27 -11.92
N ILE A 324 -9.31 0.01 -12.06
CA ILE A 324 -8.63 -1.14 -11.45
C ILE A 324 -7.36 -1.44 -12.24
N THR A 325 -6.37 -0.56 -12.09
CA THR A 325 -5.01 -0.67 -12.62
C THR A 325 -4.02 -0.28 -11.52
N ASP A 326 -2.75 -0.63 -11.70
CA ASP A 326 -1.66 -0.23 -10.80
C ASP A 326 -1.97 -0.55 -9.31
N GLY A 327 -1.98 0.46 -8.43
CA GLY A 327 -2.27 0.27 -7.01
C GLY A 327 -3.66 -0.30 -6.74
N ASN A 328 -4.68 0.15 -7.47
CA ASN A 328 -6.06 -0.32 -7.27
C ASN A 328 -6.25 -1.79 -7.65
N GLU A 329 -5.46 -2.28 -8.61
CA GLU A 329 -5.45 -3.69 -8.97
C GLU A 329 -4.86 -4.54 -7.84
N LEU A 330 -3.76 -4.09 -7.22
CA LEU A 330 -3.19 -4.76 -6.04
C LEU A 330 -4.17 -4.77 -4.85
N MET A 331 -4.87 -3.66 -4.61
CA MET A 331 -5.91 -3.60 -3.57
C MET A 331 -7.04 -4.60 -3.85
N ALA A 332 -7.50 -4.71 -5.10
CA ALA A 332 -8.52 -5.69 -5.49
C ALA A 332 -8.04 -7.14 -5.24
N GLU A 333 -6.79 -7.45 -5.60
CA GLU A 333 -6.19 -8.76 -5.33
C GLU A 333 -6.10 -9.07 -3.83
N TYR A 334 -5.82 -8.07 -2.99
CA TYR A 334 -5.78 -8.23 -1.53
C TYR A 334 -7.17 -8.42 -0.94
N GLN A 335 -8.17 -7.68 -1.43
CA GLN A 335 -9.57 -7.84 -1.06
C GLN A 335 -10.06 -9.26 -1.34
N THR A 336 -9.91 -9.75 -2.59
CA THR A 336 -10.32 -11.11 -2.96
C THR A 336 -9.62 -12.19 -2.14
N ALA A 337 -8.38 -11.96 -1.72
CA ALA A 337 -7.63 -12.90 -0.89
C ALA A 337 -7.88 -12.75 0.63
N GLY A 338 -8.67 -11.76 1.06
CA GLY A 338 -8.85 -11.41 2.48
C GLY A 338 -7.53 -11.10 3.19
N ARG A 339 -6.52 -10.61 2.45
CA ARG A 339 -5.14 -10.49 2.91
C ARG A 339 -4.89 -9.13 3.58
N PRO A 340 -4.19 -9.10 4.72
CA PRO A 340 -3.82 -7.84 5.35
C PRO A 340 -2.68 -7.15 4.60
N LEU A 341 -2.70 -5.82 4.63
CA LEU A 341 -1.69 -4.92 4.09
C LEU A 341 -1.20 -3.96 5.17
N ARG A 342 -0.09 -3.26 4.92
CA ARG A 342 0.42 -2.25 5.85
C ARG A 342 -0.27 -0.90 5.61
N TYR A 343 -0.81 -0.29 6.65
CA TYR A 343 -1.29 1.08 6.61
C TYR A 343 -0.26 2.02 7.27
N TRP A 344 0.27 2.93 6.46
CA TRP A 344 1.14 4.00 6.90
C TRP A 344 0.35 5.30 7.01
N HIS A 345 0.50 6.00 8.12
CA HIS A 345 -0.15 7.28 8.35
C HIS A 345 0.84 8.35 8.74
N LYS A 346 0.67 9.55 8.19
CA LYS A 346 1.35 10.76 8.64
C LYS A 346 0.30 11.80 9.05
N PRO A 347 0.12 11.99 10.37
CA PRO A 347 -0.72 13.07 10.86
C PRO A 347 -0.17 14.44 10.47
N PHE A 348 -1.04 15.45 10.43
CA PHE A 348 -0.65 16.83 10.15
C PHE A 348 0.52 17.30 11.04
N GLN A 349 1.60 17.78 10.41
CA GLN A 349 2.85 18.22 11.06
C GLN A 349 3.58 17.15 11.90
N LYS A 350 3.25 15.87 11.74
CA LYS A 350 3.95 14.75 12.37
C LYS A 350 4.76 13.93 11.34
N GLN A 351 5.38 12.85 11.83
CA GLN A 351 6.13 11.88 11.05
C GLN A 351 5.20 10.81 10.49
N PHE A 352 5.65 10.11 9.44
CA PHE A 352 5.01 8.85 9.05
C PHE A 352 5.26 7.80 10.12
N SER A 353 4.29 6.92 10.33
CA SER A 353 4.48 5.70 11.12
C SER A 353 3.80 4.51 10.44
N PHE A 354 4.38 3.32 10.59
CA PHE A 354 3.65 2.10 10.28
C PHE A 354 2.63 1.88 11.39
N GLU A 355 1.42 2.39 11.17
CA GLU A 355 0.45 2.58 12.25
C GLU A 355 -0.27 1.27 12.59
N THR A 356 -0.74 0.55 11.56
CA THR A 356 -1.49 -0.68 11.74
C THR A 356 -1.38 -1.59 10.52
N TRP A 357 -1.52 -2.90 10.74
CA TRP A 357 -2.00 -3.77 9.68
C TRP A 357 -3.47 -3.47 9.43
N ALA A 358 -3.93 -3.65 8.19
CA ALA A 358 -5.34 -3.48 7.86
C ALA A 358 -5.77 -4.47 6.79
N VAL A 359 -7.04 -4.88 6.81
CA VAL A 359 -7.63 -5.74 5.79
C VAL A 359 -8.74 -4.98 5.07
N ILE A 360 -8.86 -5.19 3.75
CA ILE A 360 -9.92 -4.57 2.96
C ILE A 360 -11.21 -5.34 3.23
N VAL A 361 -12.25 -4.62 3.64
CA VAL A 361 -13.56 -5.16 4.03
C VAL A 361 -14.69 -4.67 3.13
N GLN A 362 -14.44 -3.63 2.32
CA GLN A 362 -15.39 -3.15 1.33
C GLN A 362 -14.69 -2.24 0.33
N ARG A 363 -15.20 -2.19 -0.92
CA ARG A 363 -14.77 -1.23 -1.93
C ARG A 363 -15.96 -0.47 -2.50
N ARG A 364 -15.85 0.85 -2.55
CA ARG A 364 -16.91 1.74 -3.07
C ARG A 364 -16.37 2.65 -4.18
N LEU A 365 -17.27 3.25 -4.95
CA LEU A 365 -16.97 4.33 -5.89
C LEU A 365 -17.66 5.62 -5.42
N ARG A 366 -16.91 6.72 -5.35
CA ARG A 366 -17.39 8.04 -4.89
C ARG A 366 -16.99 9.13 -5.88
N TRP A 367 -17.64 10.29 -5.80
CA TRP A 367 -17.17 11.51 -6.41
C TRP A 367 -16.10 12.14 -5.52
N GLY A 368 -14.99 12.53 -6.11
CA GLY A 368 -13.94 13.32 -5.47
C GLY A 368 -13.30 14.30 -6.44
N VAL A 369 -12.32 15.06 -5.95
CA VAL A 369 -11.63 16.08 -6.74
C VAL A 369 -10.18 15.63 -6.94
N GLY A 370 -9.76 15.54 -8.20
CA GLY A 370 -8.39 15.20 -8.55
C GLY A 370 -7.40 16.32 -8.25
N ALA A 371 -6.11 16.02 -8.35
CA ALA A 371 -5.03 16.99 -8.16
C ALA A 371 -5.07 18.15 -9.19
N ASN A 372 -5.82 17.99 -10.29
CA ASN A 372 -6.08 19.03 -11.28
C ASN A 372 -7.29 19.92 -10.96
N GLY A 373 -7.91 19.75 -9.77
CA GLY A 373 -9.10 20.50 -9.36
C GLY A 373 -10.39 20.05 -10.06
N GLN A 374 -10.36 18.98 -10.86
CA GLN A 374 -11.54 18.50 -11.57
C GLN A 374 -12.21 17.34 -10.83
N TRP A 375 -13.53 17.31 -10.89
CA TRP A 375 -14.33 16.19 -10.41
C TRP A 375 -14.01 14.90 -11.17
N ARG A 376 -14.01 13.79 -10.43
CA ARG A 376 -13.74 12.45 -10.94
C ARG A 376 -14.43 11.40 -10.10
N ARG A 377 -14.54 10.20 -10.65
CA ARG A 377 -14.88 8.99 -9.88
C ARG A 377 -13.62 8.40 -9.27
N GLU A 378 -13.64 8.13 -7.98
CA GLU A 378 -12.53 7.54 -7.25
C GLU A 378 -12.99 6.37 -6.38
N PHE A 379 -12.10 5.40 -6.19
CA PHE A 379 -12.35 4.30 -5.28
C PHE A 379 -12.23 4.77 -3.84
N LEU A 380 -13.11 4.25 -2.99
CA LEU A 380 -13.00 4.34 -1.54
C LEU A 380 -12.86 2.92 -1.00
N TRP A 381 -11.65 2.61 -0.54
CA TRP A 381 -11.31 1.33 0.09
C TRP A 381 -11.57 1.45 1.58
N ILE A 382 -12.47 0.61 2.10
CA ILE A 382 -12.72 0.53 3.53
C ILE A 382 -11.76 -0.50 4.11
N LEU A 383 -10.88 -0.05 4.99
CA LEU A 383 -9.87 -0.88 5.64
C LEU A 383 -10.20 -1.03 7.13
N ALA A 384 -10.27 -2.25 7.60
CA ALA A 384 -10.40 -2.55 9.01
C ALA A 384 -9.01 -2.80 9.63
N PRO A 385 -8.60 -2.03 10.66
CA PRO A 385 -7.36 -2.26 11.39
C PRO A 385 -7.32 -3.65 12.02
N VAL A 386 -6.17 -4.31 11.97
CA VAL A 386 -5.93 -5.60 12.63
C VAL A 386 -4.58 -5.59 13.35
N PRO A 387 -4.43 -6.30 14.48
CA PRO A 387 -3.19 -6.24 15.28
C PRO A 387 -1.99 -6.86 14.56
N SER A 388 -2.21 -7.95 13.84
CA SER A 388 -1.18 -8.62 13.06
C SER A 388 -1.79 -9.28 11.83
N PRO A 389 -0.97 -9.79 10.90
CA PRO A 389 -1.42 -10.65 9.83
C PRO A 389 -2.06 -11.96 10.27
N GLU A 390 -1.94 -12.37 11.53
CA GLU A 390 -2.53 -13.62 12.02
C GLU A 390 -4.02 -13.44 12.23
N ARG A 391 -4.82 -14.15 11.43
CA ARG A 391 -6.29 -14.07 11.43
C ARG A 391 -6.93 -14.39 12.77
N GLU A 392 -6.27 -15.20 13.59
CA GLU A 392 -6.70 -15.57 14.94
C GLU A 392 -6.69 -14.37 15.91
N SER A 393 -5.93 -13.32 15.61
CA SER A 393 -5.87 -12.09 16.40
C SER A 393 -6.95 -11.07 16.06
N TRP A 394 -7.77 -11.33 15.03
CA TRP A 394 -8.71 -10.35 14.49
C TRP A 394 -9.99 -10.30 15.32
N THR A 395 -10.55 -9.09 15.46
CA THR A 395 -11.81 -8.91 16.20
C THR A 395 -12.98 -9.51 15.42
N GLN A 396 -14.05 -9.85 16.15
CA GLN A 396 -15.26 -10.42 15.56
C GLN A 396 -15.89 -9.49 14.51
N ASP A 397 -15.89 -8.17 14.75
CA ASP A 397 -16.42 -7.18 13.80
C ASP A 397 -15.68 -7.21 12.46
N VAL A 398 -14.37 -7.43 12.46
CA VAL A 398 -13.57 -7.57 11.23
C VAL A 398 -13.92 -8.85 10.49
N LEU A 399 -14.03 -9.97 11.21
CA LEU A 399 -14.36 -11.27 10.63
C LEU A 399 -15.77 -11.26 10.00
N GLU A 400 -16.75 -10.66 10.68
CA GLU A 400 -18.12 -10.53 10.18
C GLU A 400 -18.20 -9.62 8.94
N ALA A 401 -17.42 -8.52 8.91
CA ALA A 401 -17.38 -7.67 7.72
C ALA A 401 -16.72 -8.36 6.52
N LEU A 402 -15.69 -9.18 6.74
CA LEU A 402 -15.08 -9.99 5.67
C LEU A 402 -16.00 -11.08 5.15
N GLU A 403 -16.80 -11.70 6.03
CA GLU A 403 -17.80 -12.68 5.61
C GLU A 403 -18.93 -12.02 4.79
N ALA A 404 -19.26 -10.77 5.10
CA ALA A 404 -20.26 -9.99 4.37
C ALA A 404 -19.73 -9.39 3.04
N ASP A 405 -18.42 -9.26 2.85
CA ASP A 405 -17.83 -8.68 1.65
C ASP A 405 -17.95 -9.62 0.45
N THR A 406 -18.71 -9.20 -0.56
CA THR A 406 -18.85 -9.92 -1.84
C THR A 406 -17.73 -9.58 -2.84
N ALA A 407 -16.80 -8.70 -2.47
CA ALA A 407 -15.79 -8.09 -3.34
C ALA A 407 -16.37 -7.25 -4.50
N GLU A 408 -17.69 -7.03 -4.52
CA GLU A 408 -18.36 -6.19 -5.50
C GLU A 408 -18.10 -4.70 -5.23
N LEU A 409 -18.22 -3.90 -6.30
CA LEU A 409 -18.07 -2.45 -6.21
C LEU A 409 -19.42 -1.82 -5.82
N TYR A 410 -19.46 -1.13 -4.69
CA TYR A 410 -20.61 -0.28 -4.34
C TYR A 410 -20.48 1.08 -5.01
N ASP A 411 -21.20 1.29 -6.12
CA ASP A 411 -21.18 2.56 -6.82
C ASP A 411 -22.15 3.57 -6.20
N ASP A 412 -21.61 4.52 -5.43
CA ASP A 412 -22.42 5.57 -4.82
C ASP A 412 -22.57 6.80 -5.71
N THR A 413 -21.80 6.89 -6.81
CA THR A 413 -21.81 8.04 -7.73
C THR A 413 -23.15 8.21 -8.45
N VAL A 414 -23.98 7.17 -8.42
CA VAL A 414 -25.36 7.18 -8.95
C VAL A 414 -26.36 7.90 -8.03
N SER A 415 -26.02 8.08 -6.74
CA SER A 415 -26.94 8.62 -5.72
C SER A 415 -26.83 10.14 -5.51
N TYR A 416 -25.78 10.77 -6.03
CA TYR A 416 -25.51 12.21 -5.92
C TYR A 416 -24.57 12.66 -7.04
N ARG A 417 -24.45 13.97 -7.24
CA ARG A 417 -23.63 14.59 -8.29
C ARG A 417 -22.59 15.54 -7.67
N PRO A 418 -21.50 15.86 -8.37
CA PRO A 418 -20.56 16.92 -7.99
C PRO A 418 -21.22 18.22 -7.53
N GLY A 419 -22.15 18.76 -8.33
CA GLY A 419 -22.88 19.99 -8.02
C GLY A 419 -23.76 19.91 -6.77
N ASP A 420 -24.04 18.72 -6.25
CA ASP A 420 -24.77 18.56 -4.99
C ASP A 420 -23.92 18.89 -3.75
N LEU A 421 -22.59 18.85 -3.90
CA LEU A 421 -21.64 19.18 -2.85
C LEU A 421 -21.00 20.55 -3.05
N ASP A 422 -20.69 20.89 -4.31
CA ASP A 422 -19.96 22.09 -4.68
C ASP A 422 -20.86 23.08 -5.45
N PRO A 423 -21.07 24.30 -4.90
CA PRO A 423 -21.80 25.36 -5.57
C PRO A 423 -21.30 25.73 -6.98
N GLU A 424 -19.99 25.63 -7.24
CA GLU A 424 -19.42 26.00 -8.55
C GLU A 424 -19.73 24.95 -9.63
N ALA A 425 -19.98 23.70 -9.23
CA ALA A 425 -20.34 22.60 -10.12
C ALA A 425 -21.86 22.40 -10.28
N ARG A 426 -22.69 23.31 -9.75
CA ARG A 426 -24.16 23.19 -9.76
C ARG A 426 -24.75 23.28 -11.17
N ASP A 427 -25.67 22.37 -11.46
CA ASP A 427 -26.61 22.53 -12.57
C ASP A 427 -27.61 23.62 -12.22
N THR A 428 -27.61 24.72 -12.98
CA THR A 428 -28.51 25.87 -12.75
C THR A 428 -29.94 25.63 -13.25
N THR A 429 -30.19 24.51 -13.93
CA THR A 429 -31.52 24.16 -14.43
C THR A 429 -32.37 23.41 -13.40
N GLU A 430 -31.75 22.77 -12.41
CA GLU A 430 -32.43 22.09 -11.31
C GLU A 430 -32.57 23.05 -10.12
N THR A 431 -33.78 23.19 -9.59
CA THR A 431 -34.01 24.02 -8.39
C THR A 431 -33.40 23.34 -7.16
N ASP A 432 -33.04 24.13 -6.13
CA ASP A 432 -32.52 23.55 -4.87
C ASP A 432 -33.56 22.64 -4.18
N GLU A 433 -34.86 22.91 -4.37
CA GLU A 433 -35.96 22.07 -3.87
C GLU A 433 -36.02 20.72 -4.60
N ASP A 434 -35.95 20.72 -5.94
CA ASP A 434 -35.95 19.49 -6.73
C ASP A 434 -34.70 18.64 -6.47
N ALA A 435 -33.53 19.29 -6.37
CA ALA A 435 -32.28 18.63 -6.01
C ALA A 435 -32.37 17.98 -4.62
N TYR A 436 -32.95 18.70 -3.64
CA TYR A 436 -33.19 18.15 -2.31
C TYR A 436 -34.10 16.93 -2.34
N LYS A 437 -35.24 16.99 -3.04
CA LYS A 437 -36.19 15.87 -3.16
C LYS A 437 -35.53 14.64 -3.78
N ARG A 438 -34.73 14.83 -4.84
CA ARG A 438 -33.95 13.75 -5.48
C ARG A 438 -32.99 13.09 -4.50
N LEU A 439 -32.20 13.89 -3.77
CA LEU A 439 -31.20 13.40 -2.82
C LEU A 439 -31.84 12.71 -1.61
N ALA A 440 -32.92 13.29 -1.07
CA ALA A 440 -33.67 12.68 0.04
C ALA A 440 -34.26 11.33 -0.36
N LYS A 441 -34.84 11.22 -1.56
CA LYS A 441 -35.36 9.96 -2.10
C LYS A 441 -34.25 8.91 -2.26
N ALA A 442 -33.07 9.31 -2.73
CA ALA A 442 -31.92 8.41 -2.84
C ALA A 442 -31.45 7.90 -1.47
N ALA A 443 -31.35 8.80 -0.48
CA ALA A 443 -31.00 8.46 0.90
C ALA A 443 -32.01 7.49 1.53
N GLU A 444 -33.31 7.72 1.34
CA GLU A 444 -34.35 6.81 1.82
C GLU A 444 -34.28 5.42 1.18
N ALA A 445 -34.03 5.35 -0.13
CA ALA A 445 -33.87 4.08 -0.83
C ALA A 445 -32.65 3.31 -0.31
N ASN A 446 -31.54 4.01 -0.08
CA ASN A 446 -30.33 3.42 0.50
C ASN A 446 -30.55 2.97 1.95
N SER A 447 -31.23 3.76 2.79
CA SER A 447 -31.57 3.37 4.17
C SER A 447 -32.42 2.10 4.21
N LYS A 448 -33.47 2.04 3.38
CA LYS A 448 -34.33 0.84 3.29
C LYS A 448 -33.54 -0.40 2.84
N ARG A 449 -32.61 -0.25 1.90
CA ARG A 449 -31.72 -1.35 1.48
C ARG A 449 -30.82 -1.82 2.63
N ARG A 450 -30.28 -0.89 3.44
CA ARG A 450 -29.47 -1.22 4.63
C ARG A 450 -30.30 -1.93 5.70
N GLU A 451 -31.54 -1.50 5.94
CA GLU A 451 -32.46 -2.12 6.91
C GLU A 451 -32.87 -3.55 6.52
N GLN A 452 -32.89 -3.88 5.22
CA GLN A 452 -33.13 -5.24 4.74
C GLN A 452 -31.97 -6.20 5.04
N ASN A 453 -30.76 -5.69 5.31
CA ASN A 453 -29.64 -6.52 5.73
C ASN A 453 -29.84 -6.99 7.18
N LYS A 454 -30.15 -8.28 7.36
CA LYS A 454 -30.41 -8.88 8.67
C LYS A 454 -29.19 -8.93 9.59
N LYS A 455 -27.98 -8.84 9.03
CA LYS A 455 -26.70 -8.81 9.77
C LYS A 455 -25.83 -7.68 9.21
N PRO A 456 -26.13 -6.42 9.55
CA PRO A 456 -25.34 -5.30 9.06
C PRO A 456 -23.95 -5.33 9.68
N SER A 457 -22.93 -5.30 8.82
CA SER A 457 -21.54 -5.18 9.24
C SER A 457 -21.30 -3.82 9.92
N LEU A 458 -20.16 -3.67 10.60
CA LEU A 458 -19.76 -2.39 11.17
C LEU A 458 -19.65 -1.30 10.09
N VAL A 459 -19.17 -1.65 8.88
CA VAL A 459 -19.17 -0.73 7.73
C VAL A 459 -20.58 -0.25 7.40
N ASP A 460 -21.54 -1.16 7.28
CA ASP A 460 -22.92 -0.82 6.89
C ASP A 460 -23.61 0.12 7.88
N ARG A 461 -23.20 0.07 9.16
CA ARG A 461 -23.74 0.93 10.22
C ARG A 461 -23.14 2.34 10.21
N PHE A 462 -21.84 2.47 9.91
CA PHE A 462 -21.11 3.73 10.09
C PHE A 462 -20.74 4.43 8.78
N ILE A 463 -20.85 3.76 7.62
CA ILE A 463 -20.62 4.39 6.33
C ILE A 463 -21.72 5.42 6.04
N ARG A 464 -21.35 6.71 6.07
CA ARG A 464 -22.29 7.81 5.81
C ARG A 464 -22.70 7.84 4.33
N ASP A 465 -23.99 8.05 4.08
CA ASP A 465 -24.56 8.24 2.75
C ASP A 465 -24.31 9.67 2.23
N PRO A 466 -23.60 9.85 1.11
CA PRO A 466 -23.34 11.17 0.54
C PRO A 466 -24.60 11.84 0.05
N SER A 467 -25.61 11.10 -0.40
CA SER A 467 -26.87 11.69 -0.85
C SER A 467 -27.60 12.37 0.32
N ALA A 468 -27.60 11.74 1.50
CA ALA A 468 -28.16 12.32 2.72
C ALA A 468 -27.39 13.58 3.16
N ARG A 469 -26.05 13.51 3.16
CA ARG A 469 -25.19 14.68 3.46
C ARG A 469 -25.41 15.82 2.46
N ALA A 470 -25.44 15.52 1.17
CA ALA A 470 -25.61 16.49 0.11
C ALA A 470 -26.99 17.16 0.17
N ALA A 471 -28.04 16.42 0.53
CA ALA A 471 -29.36 16.99 0.75
C ALA A 471 -29.32 18.08 1.84
N VAL A 472 -28.61 17.84 2.95
CA VAL A 472 -28.47 18.83 4.03
C VAL A 472 -27.62 20.02 3.58
N ILE A 473 -26.56 19.80 2.80
CA ILE A 473 -25.76 20.89 2.22
C ILE A 473 -26.67 21.80 1.36
N ARG A 474 -27.49 21.22 0.48
CA ARG A 474 -28.49 21.94 -0.33
C ARG A 474 -29.48 22.70 0.55
N ARG A 475 -30.13 22.01 1.49
CA ARG A 475 -31.12 22.59 2.41
C ARG A 475 -30.58 23.75 3.23
N SER A 476 -29.32 23.66 3.68
CA SER A 476 -28.70 24.67 4.54
C SER A 476 -28.40 25.99 3.81
N GLY A 477 -28.22 25.96 2.49
CA GLY A 477 -27.80 27.13 1.71
C GLY A 477 -26.51 27.80 2.22
N GLY A 478 -25.63 27.04 2.90
CA GLY A 478 -24.42 27.59 3.53
C GLY A 478 -24.66 28.30 4.87
N ASN A 479 -25.79 28.06 5.53
CA ASN A 479 -26.14 28.64 6.82
C ASN A 479 -26.24 27.58 7.93
N CYS A 480 -25.96 27.99 9.17
CA CYS A 480 -26.24 27.15 10.33
C CYS A 480 -27.76 26.99 10.52
N GLU A 481 -28.22 25.75 10.64
CA GLU A 481 -29.65 25.44 10.81
C GLU A 481 -30.10 25.40 12.29
N SER A 482 -29.18 25.64 13.24
CA SER A 482 -29.55 25.80 14.65
C SER A 482 -30.38 27.09 14.81
N PRO A 483 -31.63 27.02 15.29
CA PRO A 483 -32.46 28.22 15.49
C PRO A 483 -31.96 29.10 16.65
N GLN A 484 -31.02 28.58 17.45
CA GLN A 484 -30.40 29.27 18.58
C GLN A 484 -28.96 29.69 18.25
N CYS A 485 -28.60 29.76 16.97
CA CYS A 485 -27.28 30.18 16.55
C CYS A 485 -27.05 31.65 16.93
N ALA A 486 -25.99 31.93 17.70
CA ALA A 486 -25.59 33.28 18.08
C ALA A 486 -24.93 34.07 16.92
N GLY A 487 -24.75 33.44 15.77
CA GLY A 487 -24.04 33.98 14.61
C GLY A 487 -22.92 33.05 14.15
N HIS A 488 -22.66 33.04 12.85
CA HIS A 488 -21.54 32.31 12.25
C HIS A 488 -20.98 33.11 11.06
N PRO A 489 -19.68 32.97 10.75
CA PRO A 489 -19.07 33.68 9.63
C PRO A 489 -19.63 33.20 8.29
N LYS A 490 -19.63 34.09 7.30
CA LYS A 490 -19.89 33.77 5.88
C LYS A 490 -18.61 33.50 5.09
N GLU A 491 -17.46 33.64 5.74
CA GLU A 491 -16.17 33.25 5.20
C GLU A 491 -16.17 31.75 4.86
N ARG A 492 -15.44 31.41 3.79
CA ARG A 492 -15.30 30.05 3.28
C ARG A 492 -13.92 29.49 3.61
N THR A 493 -13.80 28.18 3.63
CA THR A 493 -12.50 27.52 3.75
C THR A 493 -11.62 27.82 2.53
N THR A 494 -10.33 27.50 2.59
CA THR A 494 -9.43 27.59 1.42
C THR A 494 -9.86 26.70 0.25
N ALA A 495 -10.73 25.71 0.50
CA ALA A 495 -11.35 24.87 -0.49
C ALA A 495 -12.71 25.42 -0.99
N GLY A 496 -13.10 26.63 -0.59
CA GLY A 496 -14.35 27.25 -1.00
C GLY A 496 -15.62 26.75 -0.28
N GLU A 497 -15.49 25.88 0.72
CA GLU A 497 -16.63 25.32 1.44
C GLU A 497 -17.13 26.26 2.56
N PRO A 498 -18.45 26.28 2.87
CA PRO A 498 -18.93 26.95 4.08
C PRO A 498 -18.29 26.34 5.34
N ILE A 499 -18.01 27.18 6.34
CA ILE A 499 -17.51 26.71 7.66
C ILE A 499 -18.68 26.10 8.45
N LEU A 500 -19.12 24.92 8.03
CA LEU A 500 -20.23 24.15 8.59
C LEU A 500 -19.90 22.66 8.62
N GLN A 501 -20.51 21.94 9.54
CA GLN A 501 -20.45 20.49 9.65
C GLN A 501 -21.88 19.93 9.60
N VAL A 502 -22.15 19.07 8.62
CA VAL A 502 -23.37 18.25 8.61
C VAL A 502 -23.18 17.10 9.57
N ASP A 503 -24.10 16.97 10.52
CA ASP A 503 -24.02 16.00 11.60
C ASP A 503 -25.39 15.43 11.97
N HIS A 504 -25.43 14.19 12.48
CA HIS A 504 -26.67 13.50 12.85
C HIS A 504 -27.17 13.96 14.21
N VAL A 505 -28.43 14.41 14.33
CA VAL A 505 -28.96 14.86 15.63
C VAL A 505 -29.07 13.70 16.63
N GLN A 506 -29.55 12.55 16.18
CA GLN A 506 -29.40 11.27 16.87
C GLN A 506 -28.25 10.50 16.21
N ASP A 507 -27.18 10.25 16.98
CA ASP A 507 -25.98 9.56 16.54
C ASP A 507 -26.31 8.19 15.91
N LEU A 508 -25.61 7.81 14.83
CA LEU A 508 -25.74 6.49 14.19
C LEU A 508 -25.47 5.36 15.18
N ALA A 509 -24.46 5.52 16.04
CA ALA A 509 -24.11 4.60 17.12
C ALA A 509 -25.28 4.32 18.09
N LYS A 510 -26.28 5.21 18.17
CA LYS A 510 -27.47 5.08 19.03
C LYS A 510 -28.73 4.75 18.22
N GLY A 511 -28.57 4.15 17.05
CA GLY A 511 -29.67 3.75 16.17
C GLY A 511 -30.33 4.91 15.42
N GLY A 512 -29.67 6.07 15.31
CA GLY A 512 -30.14 7.16 14.46
C GLY A 512 -30.12 6.76 12.98
N ALA A 513 -31.10 7.23 12.20
CA ALA A 513 -31.15 6.98 10.76
C ALA A 513 -30.17 7.88 10.00
N ASP A 514 -29.56 7.35 8.93
CA ASP A 514 -28.67 8.09 8.04
C ASP A 514 -29.45 8.87 6.96
N LEU A 515 -30.40 9.71 7.42
CA LEU A 515 -31.37 10.41 6.59
C LEU A 515 -31.35 11.92 6.83
N PRO A 516 -31.69 12.76 5.83
CA PRO A 516 -31.72 14.21 5.99
C PRO A 516 -32.62 14.72 7.12
N SER A 517 -33.70 13.97 7.43
CA SER A 517 -34.63 14.26 8.54
C SER A 517 -34.01 14.10 9.94
N ASN A 518 -32.90 13.36 10.04
CA ASN A 518 -32.11 13.18 11.26
C ASN A 518 -30.76 13.93 11.21
N MET A 519 -30.49 14.71 10.16
CA MET A 519 -29.24 15.45 10.01
C MET A 519 -29.46 16.95 10.05
N ILE A 520 -28.43 17.69 10.45
CA ILE A 520 -28.48 19.15 10.61
C ILE A 520 -27.11 19.78 10.27
N ALA A 521 -27.09 20.94 9.61
CA ALA A 521 -25.88 21.72 9.35
C ALA A 521 -25.58 22.69 10.51
N LEU A 522 -24.42 22.55 11.15
CA LEU A 522 -24.02 23.36 12.30
C LEU A 522 -22.72 24.11 12.06
N CYS A 523 -22.63 25.35 12.53
CA CYS A 523 -21.34 26.03 12.65
C CYS A 523 -20.50 25.40 13.78
N PRO A 524 -19.17 25.65 13.83
CA PRO A 524 -18.30 25.08 14.87
C PRO A 524 -18.82 25.31 16.30
N ASN A 525 -19.37 26.50 16.58
CA ASN A 525 -19.93 26.85 17.89
C ASN A 525 -21.19 26.03 18.22
N CYS A 526 -22.14 25.92 17.29
CA CYS A 526 -23.36 25.14 17.54
C CYS A 526 -23.06 23.63 17.61
N HIS A 527 -22.09 23.15 16.84
CA HIS A 527 -21.62 21.77 16.91
C HIS A 527 -20.97 21.48 18.29
N ALA A 528 -20.13 22.39 18.80
CA ALA A 528 -19.59 22.33 20.16
C ALA A 528 -20.71 22.28 21.23
N LEU A 529 -21.72 23.14 21.12
CA LEU A 529 -22.87 23.13 22.04
C LEU A 529 -23.64 21.81 22.01
N LYS A 530 -23.80 21.20 20.84
CA LYS A 530 -24.48 19.90 20.67
C LYS A 530 -23.68 18.73 21.26
N THR A 531 -22.36 18.78 21.17
CA THR A 531 -21.48 17.68 21.55
C THR A 531 -21.16 17.71 23.05
N TYR A 532 -20.70 18.84 23.57
CA TYR A 532 -20.21 18.97 24.95
C TYR A 532 -20.72 20.22 25.69
N GLY A 533 -21.70 20.94 25.16
CA GLY A 533 -22.33 22.06 25.86
C GLY A 533 -23.15 21.62 27.09
N ALA A 534 -23.22 22.47 28.11
CA ALA A 534 -23.98 22.20 29.34
C ALA A 534 -25.48 21.89 29.08
N ASN A 535 -26.05 22.47 28.01
CA ASN A 535 -27.45 22.28 27.62
C ASN A 535 -27.62 21.32 26.42
N ARG A 536 -26.63 20.46 26.12
CA ARG A 536 -26.61 19.61 24.92
C ARG A 536 -27.88 18.79 24.70
N ASP A 537 -28.49 18.24 25.74
CA ASP A 537 -29.67 17.38 25.61
C ASP A 537 -30.94 18.18 25.29
N LYS A 538 -31.01 19.44 25.78
CA LYS A 538 -32.05 20.38 25.37
C LYS A 538 -31.84 20.80 23.92
N LEU A 539 -30.60 21.14 23.55
CA LEU A 539 -30.27 21.54 22.18
C LEU A 539 -30.55 20.41 21.18
N ARG A 540 -30.16 19.16 21.46
CA ARG A 540 -30.44 18.00 20.60
C ARG A 540 -31.93 17.82 20.33
N ARG A 541 -32.80 18.00 21.32
CA ARG A 541 -34.27 17.97 21.12
C ARG A 541 -34.75 19.07 20.18
N VAL A 542 -34.24 20.29 20.34
CA VAL A 542 -34.54 21.42 19.45
C VAL A 542 -34.05 21.16 18.03
N LEU A 543 -32.82 20.67 17.88
CA LEU A 543 -32.24 20.33 16.58
C LEU A 543 -33.03 19.20 15.91
N ALA A 544 -33.52 18.21 16.67
CA ALA A 544 -34.26 17.08 16.11
C ALA A 544 -35.62 17.54 15.55
N ALA A 545 -36.33 18.39 16.30
CA ALA A 545 -37.57 19.01 15.82
C ALA A 545 -37.31 19.90 14.59
N THR A 546 -36.20 20.64 14.60
CA THR A 546 -35.82 21.53 13.50
C THR A 546 -35.48 20.75 12.24
N ALA A 547 -34.67 19.69 12.34
CA ALA A 547 -34.28 18.85 11.20
C ALA A 547 -35.51 18.20 10.53
N ARG A 548 -36.46 17.68 11.33
CA ARG A 548 -37.71 17.12 10.79
C ARG A 548 -38.58 18.18 10.13
N ARG A 549 -38.73 19.35 10.74
CA ARG A 549 -39.50 20.47 10.19
C ARG A 549 -38.91 20.95 8.85
N LEU A 550 -37.61 21.24 8.83
CA LEU A 550 -36.90 21.67 7.61
C LEU A 550 -36.94 20.60 6.52
N HIS A 551 -36.88 19.32 6.90
CA HIS A 551 -37.02 18.22 5.95
C HIS A 551 -38.43 18.17 5.33
N ALA A 552 -39.49 18.31 6.13
CA ALA A 552 -40.87 18.34 5.64
C ALA A 552 -41.12 19.56 4.73
N GLU A 553 -40.69 20.76 5.15
CA GLU A 553 -40.82 21.99 4.36
C GLU A 553 -40.14 21.89 3.00
N ALA A 554 -38.98 21.23 2.93
CA ALA A 554 -38.26 21.05 1.67
C ALA A 554 -38.85 19.95 0.76
N LEU A 555 -39.78 19.13 1.25
CA LEU A 555 -40.51 18.15 0.44
C LEU A 555 -41.83 18.71 -0.13
N GLY A 556 -42.30 19.84 0.38
CA GLY A 556 -43.59 20.46 0.01
C GLY A 556 -44.72 19.98 0.91
#